data_AF-A0A954V386-F1
#
_entry.id   AF-A0A954V386-F1
#
_cell.length_a   1.000
_cell.length_b   1.000
_cell.length_c   1.000
_cell.angle_alpha   90.00
_cell.angle_beta   90.00
_cell.angle_gamma   90.00
#
_symmetry.space_group_name_H-M   'P 1'
#
loop_
_entity.id
_entity.type
_entity.pdbx_description
1 polymer ?
#
loop_
_entity_poly.entity_id
_entity_poly.type
_entity_poly.pdbx_seq_one_letter_code
_entity_poly.pdbx_strand_id
1 'polypeptide(L)'
;MGLKTKQLIIGFLGLVFLASLVFVQWMEVTRRRQEAGLDAHAISVPTNSKSCVDCHHQSSPGIVDHWMGSTHAEKGVGCVECHRADVKDADAFEHYGSTIATIVTPKDCGACHKTETEEFMASHHAKAANILFSLDNFLAETVEGSRAPFNPHSPTPGREVDMVNGMASVNTGCRQCHGSKVALEANDGTLITVDQLAPDENGRPTNLQMVSLIKKSSNGRPVLSQDTWPNTGI
;
A
#
# COMPACT_ATOMS: atom_id res chain seq x y z
N MET A 1 59.67 9.10 22.82
CA MET A 1 59.29 8.15 21.75
C MET A 1 60.23 8.32 20.55
N GLY A 2 60.90 7.26 20.10
CA GLY A 2 61.89 7.35 19.02
C GLY A 2 61.28 7.55 17.62
N LEU A 3 62.08 8.03 16.66
CA LEU A 3 61.64 8.23 15.27
C LEU A 3 61.07 6.93 14.64
N LYS A 4 61.74 5.80 14.86
CA LYS A 4 61.27 4.47 14.42
C LYS A 4 59.90 4.12 15.00
N THR A 5 59.65 4.44 16.28
CA THR A 5 58.35 4.19 16.92
C THR A 5 57.24 5.04 16.30
N LYS A 6 57.51 6.32 16.01
CA LYS A 6 56.55 7.19 15.30
C LYS A 6 56.22 6.66 13.89
N GLN A 7 57.24 6.23 13.15
CA GLN A 7 57.08 5.65 11.81
C GLN A 7 56.22 4.37 11.85
N LEU A 8 56.45 3.49 12.82
CA LEU A 8 55.64 2.28 13.02
C LEU A 8 54.18 2.60 13.35
N ILE A 9 53.94 3.57 14.23
CA ILE A 9 52.56 3.98 14.59
C ILE A 9 51.83 4.56 13.37
N ILE A 10 52.46 5.44 12.62
CA ILE A 10 51.85 6.04 11.42
C ILE A 10 51.57 4.96 10.37
N GLY A 11 52.52 4.04 10.14
CA GLY A 11 52.32 2.92 9.21
C GLY A 11 51.15 2.01 9.62
N PHE A 12 51.05 1.69 10.92
CA PHE A 12 49.94 0.90 11.45
C PHE A 12 48.59 1.62 11.29
N LEU A 13 48.50 2.89 11.69
CA LEU A 13 47.26 3.67 11.53
C LEU A 13 46.85 3.82 10.07
N GLY A 14 47.81 4.01 9.16
CA GLY A 14 47.56 4.04 7.72
C GLY A 14 47.04 2.71 7.18
N LEU A 15 47.57 1.58 7.66
CA LEU A 15 47.08 0.24 7.31
C LEU A 15 45.66 -0.01 7.81
N VAL A 16 45.35 0.39 9.06
CA VAL A 16 44.01 0.27 9.63
C VAL A 16 43.01 1.13 8.86
N PHE A 17 43.39 2.36 8.51
CA PHE A 17 42.56 3.24 7.70
C PHE A 17 42.34 2.69 6.29
N LEU A 18 43.37 2.15 5.63
CA LEU A 18 43.21 1.52 4.33
C LEU A 18 42.29 0.28 4.41
N ALA A 19 42.46 -0.55 5.43
CA ALA A 19 41.64 -1.72 5.66
C ALA A 19 40.16 -1.35 5.88
N SER A 20 39.87 -0.27 6.62
CA SER A 20 38.50 0.19 6.81
C SER A 20 37.89 0.72 5.51
N LEU A 21 38.65 1.44 4.67
CA LEU A 21 38.17 1.90 3.37
C LEU A 21 37.88 0.73 2.41
N VAL A 22 38.75 -0.29 2.37
CA VAL A 22 38.53 -1.50 1.56
C VAL A 22 37.29 -2.25 2.05
N PHE A 23 37.11 -2.36 3.37
CA PHE A 23 35.93 -2.98 3.96
C PHE A 23 34.63 -2.24 3.62
N VAL A 24 34.61 -0.91 3.73
CA VAL A 24 33.46 -0.07 3.34
C VAL A 24 33.18 -0.20 1.85
N GLN A 25 34.21 -0.15 0.99
CA GLN A 25 34.04 -0.35 -0.45
C GLN A 25 33.44 -1.72 -0.76
N TRP A 26 33.89 -2.77 -0.09
CA TRP A 26 33.35 -4.12 -0.26
C TRP A 26 31.88 -4.22 0.18
N MET A 27 31.53 -3.64 1.32
CA MET A 27 30.13 -3.58 1.79
C MET A 27 29.24 -2.82 0.82
N GLU A 28 29.68 -1.65 0.34
CA GLU A 28 28.90 -0.82 -0.57
C GLU A 28 28.70 -1.49 -1.94
N VAL A 29 29.73 -2.19 -2.46
CA VAL A 29 29.60 -3.00 -3.68
C VAL A 29 28.58 -4.11 -3.48
N THR A 30 28.63 -4.81 -2.34
CA THR A 30 27.69 -5.89 -2.02
C THR A 30 26.26 -5.35 -1.95
N ARG A 31 26.04 -4.24 -1.23
CA ARG A 31 24.74 -3.55 -1.14
C ARG A 31 24.22 -3.13 -2.50
N ARG A 32 25.06 -2.55 -3.36
CA ARG A 32 24.65 -2.12 -4.72
C ARG A 32 24.32 -3.27 -5.64
N ARG A 33 25.05 -4.39 -5.53
CA ARG A 33 24.73 -5.61 -6.30
C ARG A 33 23.38 -6.18 -5.89
N GLN A 34 23.12 -6.18 -4.59
CA GLN A 34 21.84 -6.49 -3.99
C GLN A 34 20.72 -5.57 -4.50
N GLU A 35 20.87 -4.25 -4.40
CA GLU A 35 19.89 -3.26 -4.92
C GLU A 35 19.66 -3.36 -6.44
N ALA A 36 20.69 -3.76 -7.20
CA ALA A 36 20.60 -4.00 -8.63
C ALA A 36 20.01 -5.38 -9.00
N GLY A 37 19.64 -6.20 -8.00
CA GLY A 37 19.09 -7.54 -8.20
C GLY A 37 20.10 -8.57 -8.73
N LEU A 38 21.40 -8.29 -8.62
CA LEU A 38 22.48 -9.16 -9.12
C LEU A 38 22.83 -10.29 -8.16
N ASP A 39 22.58 -10.10 -6.86
CA ASP A 39 22.81 -11.10 -5.82
C ASP A 39 21.52 -11.32 -5.01
N ALA A 40 21.26 -12.56 -4.60
CA ALA A 40 20.08 -12.91 -3.80
C ALA A 40 20.24 -12.42 -2.34
N HIS A 41 19.16 -11.89 -1.77
CA HIS A 41 19.13 -11.49 -0.36
C HIS A 41 18.69 -12.66 0.51
N ALA A 42 19.21 -12.71 1.73
CA ALA A 42 18.74 -13.67 2.71
C ALA A 42 17.35 -13.24 3.19
N ILE A 43 16.32 -13.98 2.79
CA ILE A 43 14.95 -13.76 3.25
C ILE A 43 14.61 -14.70 4.42
N SER A 44 13.72 -14.24 5.29
CA SER A 44 13.13 -15.03 6.36
C SER A 44 11.63 -15.13 6.09
N VAL A 45 11.14 -16.34 5.81
CA VAL A 45 9.70 -16.58 5.58
C VAL A 45 9.07 -17.10 6.89
N PRO A 46 8.20 -16.32 7.55
CA PRO A 46 7.49 -16.79 8.73
C PRO A 46 6.60 -18.00 8.43
N THR A 47 6.45 -18.91 9.39
CA THR A 47 5.70 -20.16 9.19
C THR A 47 4.24 -19.92 8.79
N ASN A 48 3.58 -18.93 9.40
CA ASN A 48 2.21 -18.51 9.10
C ASN A 48 2.06 -17.81 7.74
N SER A 49 3.16 -17.33 7.14
CA SER A 49 3.18 -16.72 5.80
C SER A 49 3.67 -17.69 4.71
N LYS A 50 4.16 -18.88 5.07
CA LYS A 50 4.74 -19.84 4.12
C LYS A 50 3.74 -20.30 3.05
N SER A 51 2.52 -20.68 3.44
CA SER A 51 1.49 -21.11 2.49
C SER A 51 1.07 -19.99 1.54
N CYS A 52 1.02 -18.75 2.04
CA CYS A 52 0.75 -17.56 1.24
C CYS A 52 1.82 -17.39 0.17
N VAL A 53 3.10 -17.41 0.55
CA VAL A 53 4.23 -17.28 -0.39
C VAL A 53 4.24 -18.42 -1.41
N ASP A 54 4.10 -19.68 -0.98
CA ASP A 54 4.15 -20.85 -1.86
C ASP A 54 3.03 -20.84 -2.92
N CYS A 55 1.82 -20.39 -2.56
CA CYS A 55 0.69 -20.29 -3.48
C CYS A 55 0.79 -19.05 -4.38
N HIS A 56 1.09 -17.88 -3.79
CA HIS A 56 1.17 -16.62 -4.53
C HIS A 56 2.38 -16.53 -5.46
N HIS A 57 3.44 -17.30 -5.22
CA HIS A 57 4.54 -17.42 -6.16
C HIS A 57 4.08 -18.04 -7.50
N GLN A 58 2.99 -18.83 -7.49
CA GLN A 58 2.43 -19.43 -8.70
C GLN A 58 1.34 -18.56 -9.34
N SER A 59 0.47 -17.94 -8.53
CA SER A 59 -0.68 -17.18 -9.02
C SER A 59 -0.38 -15.70 -9.28
N SER A 60 0.55 -15.11 -8.52
CA SER A 60 0.92 -13.69 -8.59
C SER A 60 2.41 -13.48 -8.30
N PRO A 61 3.32 -14.06 -9.11
CA PRO A 61 4.76 -14.09 -8.84
C PRO A 61 5.36 -12.69 -8.59
N GLY A 62 4.91 -11.68 -9.34
CA GLY A 62 5.43 -10.32 -9.19
C GLY A 62 5.23 -9.71 -7.79
N ILE A 63 4.18 -10.10 -7.04
CA ILE A 63 3.98 -9.64 -5.66
C ILE A 63 5.00 -10.29 -4.73
N VAL A 64 5.26 -11.59 -4.93
CA VAL A 64 6.23 -12.34 -4.12
C VAL A 64 7.64 -11.86 -4.43
N ASP A 65 7.99 -11.64 -5.70
CA ASP A 65 9.30 -11.12 -6.11
C ASP A 65 9.57 -9.73 -5.51
N HIS A 66 8.56 -8.84 -5.55
CA HIS A 66 8.68 -7.53 -4.93
C HIS A 66 8.87 -7.64 -3.41
N TRP A 67 8.11 -8.50 -2.74
CA TRP A 67 8.28 -8.74 -1.31
C TRP A 67 9.66 -9.31 -0.98
N MET A 68 10.14 -10.31 -1.72
CA MET A 68 11.45 -10.94 -1.51
C MET A 68 12.62 -9.95 -1.65
N GLY A 69 12.45 -8.90 -2.46
CA GLY A 69 13.42 -7.80 -2.59
C GLY A 69 13.32 -6.71 -1.51
N SER A 70 12.45 -6.87 -0.50
CA SER A 70 12.21 -5.86 0.54
C SER A 70 12.90 -6.19 1.87
N THR A 71 13.20 -5.15 2.65
CA THR A 71 13.68 -5.31 4.04
C THR A 71 12.70 -6.08 4.92
N HIS A 72 11.40 -6.03 4.64
CA HIS A 72 10.41 -6.81 5.36
C HIS A 72 10.65 -8.32 5.23
N ALA A 73 10.96 -8.81 4.02
CA ALA A 73 11.32 -10.20 3.83
C ALA A 73 12.60 -10.59 4.57
N GLU A 74 13.62 -9.72 4.59
CA GLU A 74 14.85 -9.97 5.36
C GLU A 74 14.60 -10.05 6.87
N LYS A 75 13.65 -9.26 7.38
CA LYS A 75 13.33 -9.17 8.81
C LYS A 75 12.24 -10.15 9.25
N GLY A 76 11.71 -10.97 8.35
CA GLY A 76 10.67 -11.93 8.70
C GLY A 76 9.29 -11.31 8.88
N VAL A 77 8.98 -10.23 8.16
CA VAL A 77 7.63 -9.70 8.02
C VAL A 77 7.09 -10.20 6.68
N GLY A 78 6.23 -11.22 6.73
CA GLY A 78 5.62 -11.86 5.56
C GLY A 78 4.24 -11.30 5.23
N CYS A 79 3.46 -12.08 4.48
CA CYS A 79 2.15 -11.67 3.98
C CYS A 79 1.14 -11.47 5.13
N VAL A 80 1.04 -12.45 6.02
CA VAL A 80 0.02 -12.47 7.10
C VAL A 80 0.35 -11.46 8.19
N GLU A 81 1.62 -11.12 8.38
CA GLU A 81 2.03 -10.09 9.33
C GLU A 81 1.39 -8.72 9.04
N CYS A 82 1.13 -8.40 7.77
CA CYS A 82 0.45 -7.17 7.36
C CYS A 82 -1.03 -7.37 7.02
N HIS A 83 -1.38 -8.48 6.35
CA HIS A 83 -2.75 -8.68 5.84
C HIS A 83 -3.71 -9.30 6.84
N ARG A 84 -3.25 -9.84 7.97
CA ARG A 84 -4.12 -10.39 9.01
C ARG A 84 -5.14 -9.34 9.44
N ALA A 85 -6.40 -9.73 9.46
CA ALA A 85 -7.51 -8.87 9.91
C ALA A 85 -8.27 -9.50 11.08
N ASP A 86 -8.96 -8.67 11.86
CA ASP A 86 -9.99 -9.11 12.78
C ASP A 86 -11.27 -9.41 11.98
N VAL A 87 -12.02 -10.45 12.38
CA VAL A 87 -13.29 -10.81 11.72
C VAL A 87 -14.34 -9.69 11.77
N LYS A 88 -14.13 -8.68 12.64
CA LYS A 88 -14.99 -7.50 12.78
C LYS A 88 -14.60 -6.35 11.85
N ASP A 89 -13.47 -6.44 11.15
CA ASP A 89 -13.08 -5.41 10.20
C ASP A 89 -14.01 -5.48 8.98
N ALA A 90 -14.34 -4.31 8.42
CA ALA A 90 -15.35 -4.21 7.36
C ALA A 90 -14.94 -4.96 6.08
N ASP A 91 -13.65 -5.01 5.79
CA ASP A 91 -13.09 -5.64 4.60
C ASP A 91 -12.46 -7.02 4.87
N ALA A 92 -12.63 -7.58 6.08
CA ALA A 92 -12.11 -8.89 6.44
C ALA A 92 -12.86 -10.03 5.75
N PHE A 93 -12.11 -11.06 5.35
CA PHE A 93 -12.65 -12.31 4.83
C PHE A 93 -11.72 -13.49 5.07
N GLU A 94 -12.28 -14.69 4.94
CA GLU A 94 -11.53 -15.94 5.02
C GLU A 94 -10.84 -16.22 3.69
N HIS A 95 -9.56 -16.59 3.77
CA HIS A 95 -8.75 -16.93 2.62
C HIS A 95 -7.81 -18.09 2.98
N TYR A 96 -8.23 -19.31 2.65
CA TYR A 96 -7.43 -20.54 2.79
C TYR A 96 -6.87 -20.79 4.21
N GLY A 97 -7.72 -20.64 5.22
CA GLY A 97 -7.44 -20.86 6.63
C GLY A 97 -7.03 -19.61 7.41
N SER A 98 -6.88 -18.47 6.74
CA SER A 98 -6.50 -17.19 7.35
C SER A 98 -7.60 -16.15 7.20
N THR A 99 -7.86 -15.37 8.25
CA THR A 99 -8.69 -14.15 8.14
C THR A 99 -7.81 -12.97 7.75
N ILE A 100 -8.07 -12.39 6.59
CA ILE A 100 -7.25 -11.32 6.03
C ILE A 100 -8.09 -10.17 5.47
N ALA A 101 -7.46 -9.01 5.35
CA ALA A 101 -7.93 -7.85 4.62
C ALA A 101 -7.07 -7.65 3.37
N THR A 102 -7.68 -7.18 2.27
CA THR A 102 -6.91 -6.85 1.06
C THR A 102 -6.05 -5.61 1.29
N ILE A 103 -6.62 -4.60 1.93
CA ILE A 103 -6.01 -3.29 2.08
C ILE A 103 -5.32 -3.23 3.44
N VAL A 104 -4.01 -3.00 3.42
CA VAL A 104 -3.22 -2.72 4.63
C VAL A 104 -3.25 -1.21 4.86
N THR A 105 -3.67 -0.80 6.04
CA THR A 105 -3.88 0.60 6.42
C THR A 105 -2.68 1.15 7.23
N PRO A 106 -2.55 2.48 7.41
CA PRO A 106 -1.55 3.03 8.33
C PRO A 106 -1.63 2.47 9.76
N LYS A 107 -2.81 2.02 10.22
CA LYS A 107 -2.97 1.41 11.54
C LYS A 107 -2.26 0.06 11.65
N ASP A 108 -2.26 -0.72 10.58
CA ASP A 108 -1.55 -2.01 10.52
C ASP A 108 -0.03 -1.78 10.55
N CYS A 109 0.45 -0.78 9.80
CA CYS A 109 1.85 -0.34 9.86
C CYS A 109 2.25 0.08 11.29
N GLY A 110 1.37 0.81 11.96
CA GLY A 110 1.58 1.35 13.32
C GLY A 110 1.75 0.29 14.42
N ALA A 111 1.41 -0.97 14.16
CA ALA A 111 1.72 -2.07 15.07
C ALA A 111 3.23 -2.24 15.33
N CYS A 112 4.05 -1.92 14.32
CA CYS A 112 5.52 -1.94 14.41
C CYS A 112 6.14 -0.53 14.25
N HIS A 113 5.56 0.33 13.42
CA HIS A 113 6.07 1.66 13.05
C HIS A 113 5.22 2.78 13.67
N LYS A 114 5.14 2.76 15.00
CA LYS A 114 4.27 3.68 15.74
C LYS A 114 4.61 5.15 15.49
N THR A 115 5.89 5.51 15.56
CA THR A 115 6.36 6.89 15.39
C THR A 115 6.01 7.41 14.00
N GLU A 116 6.36 6.65 12.95
CA GLU A 116 6.14 7.06 11.57
C GLU A 116 4.64 7.18 11.25
N THR A 117 3.83 6.30 11.84
CA THR A 117 2.38 6.35 11.71
C THR A 117 1.81 7.60 12.39
N GLU A 118 2.22 7.92 13.60
CA GLU A 118 1.79 9.13 14.31
C GLU A 118 2.18 10.41 13.54
N GLU A 119 3.40 10.47 13.02
CA GLU A 119 3.87 11.58 12.20
C GLU A 119 3.07 11.71 10.88
N PHE A 120 2.84 10.59 10.18
CA PHE A 120 2.07 10.60 8.94
C PHE A 120 0.62 11.04 9.19
N MET A 121 -0.04 10.49 10.21
CA MET A 121 -1.43 10.82 10.55
C MET A 121 -1.60 12.27 11.00
N ALA A 122 -0.56 12.88 11.57
CA ALA A 122 -0.53 14.31 11.89
C ALA A 122 -0.34 15.22 10.65
N SER A 123 0.14 14.68 9.53
CA SER A 123 0.45 15.44 8.32
C SER A 123 -0.79 15.82 7.49
N HIS A 124 -0.62 16.77 6.56
CA HIS A 124 -1.63 17.07 5.55
C HIS A 124 -1.83 15.95 4.54
N HIS A 125 -0.82 15.10 4.31
CA HIS A 125 -0.93 13.98 3.36
C HIS A 125 -1.95 12.93 3.82
N ALA A 126 -2.01 12.62 5.11
CA ALA A 126 -3.05 11.73 5.66
C ALA A 126 -4.48 12.29 5.54
N LYS A 127 -4.62 13.59 5.26
CA LYS A 127 -5.91 14.28 5.08
C LYS A 127 -6.10 14.75 3.63
N ALA A 128 -5.23 14.35 2.71
CA ALA A 128 -5.19 14.92 1.36
C ALA A 128 -6.48 14.66 0.58
N ALA A 129 -7.13 13.51 0.79
CA ALA A 129 -8.37 13.17 0.09
C ALA A 129 -9.57 14.00 0.60
N ASN A 130 -9.54 14.50 1.84
CA ASN A 130 -10.66 15.27 2.42
C ASN A 130 -11.00 16.51 1.59
N ILE A 131 -10.01 17.12 0.94
CA ILE A 131 -10.25 18.27 0.07
C ILE A 131 -11.18 17.89 -1.08
N LEU A 132 -10.98 16.71 -1.69
CA LEU A 132 -11.79 16.25 -2.80
C LEU A 132 -13.25 16.09 -2.37
N PHE A 133 -13.50 15.54 -1.19
CA PHE A 133 -14.85 15.37 -0.64
C PHE A 133 -15.35 16.56 0.20
N SER A 134 -14.90 17.78 -0.11
CA SER A 134 -15.31 19.02 0.55
C SER A 134 -15.84 20.05 -0.44
N LEU A 135 -16.59 21.04 0.06
CA LEU A 135 -17.09 22.14 -0.75
C LEU A 135 -15.95 23.01 -1.33
N ASP A 136 -14.80 23.05 -0.67
CA ASP A 136 -13.65 23.86 -1.07
C ASP A 136 -13.04 23.39 -2.41
N ASN A 137 -13.26 22.13 -2.78
CA ASN A 137 -12.79 21.55 -4.04
C ASN A 137 -13.91 21.30 -5.06
N PHE A 138 -15.11 21.85 -4.84
CA PHE A 138 -16.24 21.62 -5.73
C PHE A 138 -15.91 21.98 -7.20
N LEU A 139 -15.15 23.07 -7.42
CA LEU A 139 -14.73 23.45 -8.76
C LEU A 139 -13.84 22.36 -9.41
N ALA A 140 -12.81 21.88 -8.71
CA ALA A 140 -11.88 20.91 -9.30
C ALA A 140 -12.46 19.48 -9.35
N GLU A 141 -13.12 19.02 -8.28
CA GLU A 141 -13.68 17.66 -8.25
C GLU A 141 -14.96 17.54 -9.07
N THR A 142 -15.87 18.52 -8.96
CA THR A 142 -17.20 18.42 -9.56
C THR A 142 -17.28 19.14 -10.90
N VAL A 143 -16.85 20.40 -11.00
CA VAL A 143 -17.03 21.16 -12.25
C VAL A 143 -16.00 20.77 -13.32
N GLU A 144 -14.73 20.64 -12.94
CA GLU A 144 -13.64 20.30 -13.86
C GLU A 144 -13.42 18.78 -13.97
N GLY A 145 -13.55 18.06 -12.84
CA GLY A 145 -13.25 16.63 -12.71
C GLY A 145 -14.43 15.67 -12.85
N SER A 146 -15.65 16.11 -12.51
CA SER A 146 -16.91 15.35 -12.62
C SER A 146 -17.70 15.87 -13.80
N ARG A 147 -17.22 15.54 -15.00
CA ARG A 147 -18.08 15.74 -16.16
C ARG A 147 -19.33 14.89 -15.93
N ALA A 148 -20.52 15.44 -16.15
CA ALA A 148 -21.71 14.61 -16.27
C ALA A 148 -21.43 13.50 -17.30
N PRO A 149 -22.11 12.34 -17.23
CA PRO A 149 -21.96 11.32 -18.26
C PRO A 149 -22.00 11.98 -19.65
N PHE A 150 -21.03 11.69 -20.49
CA PHE A 150 -20.87 12.33 -21.79
C PHE A 150 -20.49 11.32 -22.86
N ASN A 151 -20.76 11.64 -24.13
CA ASN A 151 -20.23 10.86 -25.24
C ASN A 151 -18.85 11.43 -25.62
N PRO A 152 -17.76 10.64 -25.51
CA PRO A 152 -16.41 11.14 -25.77
C PRO A 152 -16.09 11.30 -27.27
N HIS A 153 -16.99 10.87 -28.16
CA HIS A 153 -16.80 10.95 -29.60
C HIS A 153 -17.82 11.88 -30.26
N SER A 154 -17.39 12.58 -31.30
CA SER A 154 -18.31 13.19 -32.25
C SER A 154 -19.13 12.10 -32.97
N PRO A 155 -20.39 12.38 -33.37
CA PRO A 155 -21.24 11.39 -34.03
C PRO A 155 -20.53 10.81 -35.25
N THR A 156 -20.03 9.58 -35.13
CA THR A 156 -19.32 8.89 -36.21
C THR A 156 -20.30 7.89 -36.81
N PRO A 157 -20.71 8.05 -38.08
CA PRO A 157 -21.65 7.13 -38.70
C PRO A 157 -21.16 5.67 -38.58
N GLY A 158 -22.00 4.81 -38.00
CA GLY A 158 -21.68 3.39 -37.79
C GLY A 158 -20.90 3.06 -36.51
N ARG A 159 -20.61 4.04 -35.64
CA ARG A 159 -20.11 3.80 -34.28
C ARG A 159 -20.99 4.51 -33.26
N GLU A 160 -21.97 3.79 -32.73
CA GLU A 160 -22.58 4.18 -31.46
C GLU A 160 -21.57 3.87 -30.35
N VAL A 161 -21.25 4.87 -29.54
CA VAL A 161 -20.46 4.70 -28.33
C VAL A 161 -21.34 5.17 -27.18
N ASP A 162 -21.45 4.33 -26.16
CA ASP A 162 -22.27 4.60 -24.98
C ASP A 162 -21.72 5.80 -24.19
N MET A 163 -22.60 6.40 -23.40
CA MET A 163 -22.21 7.44 -22.45
C MET A 163 -21.17 6.90 -21.48
N VAL A 164 -20.06 7.61 -21.31
CA VAL A 164 -19.03 7.22 -20.35
C VAL A 164 -19.23 7.94 -19.03
N ASN A 165 -18.81 7.30 -17.94
CA ASN A 165 -18.76 7.93 -16.62
C ASN A 165 -17.80 9.12 -16.65
N GLY A 166 -18.32 10.35 -16.50
CA GLY A 166 -17.48 11.53 -16.54
C GLY A 166 -16.69 11.81 -15.24
N MET A 167 -16.81 10.95 -14.23
CA MET A 167 -15.87 10.89 -13.09
C MET A 167 -14.50 10.29 -13.46
N ALA A 168 -14.32 9.74 -14.67
CA ALA A 168 -13.05 9.15 -15.08
C ALA A 168 -11.87 10.12 -14.89
N SER A 169 -12.03 11.40 -15.23
CA SER A 169 -10.99 12.42 -15.08
C SER A 169 -10.52 12.62 -13.64
N VAL A 170 -11.44 12.60 -12.67
CA VAL A 170 -11.06 12.75 -11.26
C VAL A 170 -10.52 11.44 -10.68
N ASN A 171 -11.07 10.29 -11.09
CA ASN A 171 -10.64 8.97 -10.64
C ASN A 171 -9.21 8.64 -11.09
N THR A 172 -8.85 8.96 -12.33
CA THR A 172 -7.50 8.72 -12.89
C THR A 172 -6.59 9.94 -12.81
N GLY A 173 -7.08 11.07 -12.27
CA GLY A 173 -6.34 12.31 -12.13
C GLY A 173 -6.14 12.67 -10.66
N CYS A 174 -7.03 13.51 -10.12
CA CYS A 174 -6.90 14.08 -8.78
C CYS A 174 -6.76 13.00 -7.69
N ARG A 175 -7.59 11.94 -7.75
CA ARG A 175 -7.62 10.87 -6.74
C ARG A 175 -6.39 9.97 -6.76
N GLN A 176 -5.62 9.92 -7.85
CA GLN A 176 -4.35 9.17 -7.88
C GLN A 176 -3.29 9.78 -6.95
N CYS A 177 -3.34 11.10 -6.75
CA CYS A 177 -2.38 11.82 -5.92
C CYS A 177 -2.94 12.17 -4.53
N HIS A 178 -4.18 12.64 -4.47
CA HIS A 178 -4.81 13.06 -3.21
C HIS A 178 -5.45 11.92 -2.44
N GLY A 179 -5.78 10.83 -3.13
CA GLY A 179 -6.50 9.69 -2.59
C GLY A 179 -8.02 9.80 -2.69
N SER A 180 -8.71 8.79 -2.18
CA SER A 180 -10.16 8.70 -2.15
C SER A 180 -10.67 8.07 -0.85
N LYS A 181 -11.94 8.30 -0.51
CA LYS A 181 -12.62 7.46 0.48
C LYS A 181 -12.86 6.10 -0.17
N VAL A 182 -12.09 5.09 0.21
CA VAL A 182 -12.20 3.75 -0.38
C VAL A 182 -13.60 3.21 -0.09
N ALA A 183 -14.28 2.78 -1.14
CA ALA A 183 -15.64 2.28 -1.06
C ALA A 183 -15.70 0.77 -1.27
N LEU A 184 -16.50 0.11 -0.43
CA LEU A 184 -17.01 -1.23 -0.68
C LEU A 184 -18.36 -1.11 -1.40
N GLU A 185 -18.62 -2.01 -2.34
CA GLU A 185 -19.94 -2.12 -2.96
C GLU A 185 -20.94 -2.75 -2.00
N ALA A 186 -22.16 -2.23 -1.97
CA ALA A 186 -23.30 -2.85 -1.32
C ALA A 186 -24.04 -3.79 -2.28
N ASN A 187 -24.89 -4.66 -1.74
CA ASN A 187 -25.69 -5.61 -2.55
C ASN A 187 -26.64 -4.93 -3.54
N ASP A 188 -27.08 -3.71 -3.25
CA ASP A 188 -27.95 -2.90 -4.13
C ASP A 188 -27.16 -2.02 -5.12
N GLY A 189 -25.82 -2.13 -5.13
CA GLY A 189 -24.93 -1.35 -5.98
C GLY A 189 -24.54 0.02 -5.42
N THR A 190 -25.03 0.40 -4.23
CA THR A 190 -24.57 1.62 -3.56
C THR A 190 -23.15 1.47 -3.01
N LEU A 191 -22.50 2.59 -2.69
CA LEU A 191 -21.13 2.62 -2.17
C LEU A 191 -21.13 2.86 -0.66
N ILE A 192 -20.37 2.03 0.06
CA ILE A 192 -20.17 2.09 1.51
C ILE A 192 -18.73 2.54 1.78
N THR A 193 -18.56 3.75 2.30
CA THR A 193 -17.26 4.32 2.68
C THR A 193 -17.11 4.41 4.19
N VAL A 194 -15.98 4.93 4.64
CA VAL A 194 -15.71 5.26 6.05
C VAL A 194 -16.83 6.11 6.69
N ASP A 195 -17.48 6.99 5.92
CA ASP A 195 -18.56 7.84 6.42
C ASP A 195 -19.79 7.01 6.83
N GLN A 196 -20.12 5.96 6.06
CA GLN A 196 -21.25 5.07 6.35
C GLN A 196 -20.89 4.03 7.42
N LEU A 197 -19.65 3.53 7.41
CA LEU A 197 -19.15 2.57 8.39
C LEU A 197 -19.03 3.17 9.80
N ALA A 198 -18.79 4.49 9.87
CA ALA A 198 -18.66 5.27 11.10
C ALA A 198 -17.74 4.57 12.12
N PRO A 199 -16.44 4.40 11.81
CA PRO A 199 -15.57 3.63 12.67
C PRO A 199 -15.32 4.30 14.03
N ASP A 200 -15.06 3.49 15.05
CA ASP A 200 -14.58 3.97 16.35
C ASP A 200 -13.11 4.45 16.27
N GLU A 201 -12.54 4.90 17.39
CA GLU A 201 -11.14 5.34 17.48
C GLU A 201 -10.13 4.26 17.02
N ASN A 202 -10.48 2.99 17.21
CA ASN A 202 -9.66 1.85 16.80
C ASN A 202 -9.85 1.49 15.32
N GLY A 203 -10.81 2.11 14.63
CA GLY A 203 -11.07 1.89 13.20
C GLY A 203 -12.15 0.85 12.95
N ARG A 204 -12.80 0.34 14.01
CA ARG A 204 -13.81 -0.70 13.88
C ARG A 204 -15.15 -0.08 13.48
N PRO A 205 -15.84 -0.63 12.47
CA PRO A 205 -17.11 -0.09 12.03
C PRO A 205 -18.14 -0.18 13.17
N THR A 206 -18.79 0.94 13.50
CA THR A 206 -19.88 0.95 14.49
C THR A 206 -21.25 0.75 13.86
N ASN A 207 -21.38 1.07 12.57
CA ASN A 207 -22.61 0.88 11.81
C ASN A 207 -22.71 -0.54 11.22
N LEU A 208 -23.09 -1.50 12.06
CA LEU A 208 -23.18 -2.92 11.68
C LEU A 208 -24.24 -3.18 10.60
N GLN A 209 -25.25 -2.32 10.46
CA GLN A 209 -26.22 -2.42 9.37
C GLN A 209 -25.52 -2.23 8.02
N MET A 210 -24.64 -1.22 7.89
CA MET A 210 -23.88 -1.01 6.67
C MET A 210 -22.92 -2.17 6.40
N VAL A 211 -22.25 -2.68 7.45
CA VAL A 211 -21.39 -3.88 7.32
C VAL A 211 -22.15 -5.07 6.74
N SER A 212 -23.41 -5.27 7.15
CA SER A 212 -24.24 -6.38 6.65
C SER A 212 -24.64 -6.25 5.18
N LEU A 213 -24.60 -5.04 4.62
CA LEU A 213 -24.95 -4.78 3.22
C LEU A 213 -23.77 -4.93 2.27
N ILE A 214 -22.54 -5.08 2.78
CA ILE A 214 -21.32 -5.22 1.97
C ILE A 214 -21.46 -6.44 1.06
N LYS A 215 -21.34 -6.19 -0.25
CA LYS A 215 -21.33 -7.19 -1.29
C LYS A 215 -20.03 -7.99 -1.19
N LYS A 216 -20.17 -9.32 -1.25
CA LYS A 216 -19.05 -10.26 -1.24
C LYS A 216 -19.03 -11.06 -2.53
N SER A 217 -17.85 -11.34 -3.05
CA SER A 217 -17.64 -12.27 -4.16
C SER A 217 -17.95 -13.71 -3.75
N SER A 218 -17.89 -14.64 -4.70
CA SER A 218 -18.14 -16.06 -4.47
C SER A 218 -17.21 -16.72 -3.44
N ASN A 219 -16.02 -16.16 -3.22
CA ASN A 219 -15.08 -16.59 -2.18
C ASN A 219 -15.14 -15.75 -0.90
N GLY A 220 -16.21 -14.97 -0.70
CA GLY A 220 -16.43 -14.20 0.52
C GLY A 220 -15.65 -12.88 0.62
N ARG A 221 -14.83 -12.54 -0.37
CA ARG A 221 -14.06 -11.29 -0.40
C ARG A 221 -14.99 -10.08 -0.62
N PRO A 222 -14.90 -9.03 0.20
CA PRO A 222 -15.61 -7.77 -0.02
C PRO A 222 -15.25 -7.15 -1.37
N VAL A 223 -16.26 -6.69 -2.10
CA VAL A 223 -16.07 -6.08 -3.42
C VAL A 223 -15.71 -4.61 -3.26
N LEU A 224 -14.52 -4.23 -3.68
CA LEU A 224 -14.05 -2.84 -3.71
C LEU A 224 -14.54 -2.15 -4.98
N SER A 225 -15.01 -0.92 -4.86
CA SER A 225 -15.41 -0.11 -6.01
C SER A 225 -14.21 0.35 -6.82
N GLN A 226 -14.24 0.09 -8.13
CA GLN A 226 -13.20 0.50 -9.08
C GLN A 226 -13.07 2.02 -9.23
N ASP A 227 -14.08 2.78 -8.82
CA ASP A 227 -14.04 4.25 -8.86
C ASP A 227 -13.22 4.86 -7.70
N THR A 228 -12.93 4.05 -6.67
CA THR A 228 -12.23 4.49 -5.45
C THR A 228 -10.97 3.68 -5.16
N TRP A 229 -10.86 2.47 -5.67
CA TRP A 229 -9.68 1.60 -5.53
C TRP A 229 -9.16 1.22 -6.92
N PRO A 230 -7.83 1.28 -7.20
CA PRO A 230 -6.70 1.28 -6.26
C PRO A 230 -6.11 2.66 -5.90
N ASN A 231 -6.91 3.72 -5.93
CA ASN A 231 -6.45 5.03 -5.49
C ASN A 231 -6.04 4.98 -4.02
N THR A 232 -5.05 5.78 -3.61
CA THR A 232 -4.63 5.87 -2.21
C THR A 232 -5.85 6.16 -1.33
N GLY A 233 -6.02 5.42 -0.24
CA GLY A 233 -7.22 5.50 0.59
C GLY A 233 -7.05 6.42 1.79
N ILE A 234 -8.14 7.09 2.19
CA ILE A 234 -8.37 7.57 3.56
C ILE A 234 -9.41 6.71 4.26
#